data_AF-A0A8D9S0S5-F1
#
_entry.id   AF-A0A8D9S0S5-F1
#
_cell.length_a   1.000
_cell.length_b   1.000
_cell.length_c   1.000
_cell.angle_alpha   90.00
_cell.angle_beta   90.00
_cell.angle_gamma   90.00
#
_symmetry.space_group_name_H-M   'P 1'
#
loop_
_entity.id
_entity.type
_entity.pdbx_description
1 polymer ?
#
loop_
_entity_poly.entity_id
_entity_poly.type
_entity_poly.pdbx_seq_one_letter_code
_entity_poly.pdbx_strand_id
1 'polypeptide(L)'
;MITQRRSNGGADPKCTFLVEAKPGYYFTDEVNRPAIVEKVDPESIGTHDRYHGVHGYGPTQANYFTTAIFAGLQIKSGATVEHARLVDEGPTFAKLLGLHYPTSTAGQAIDAIFKD
;
A
#
# COMPACT_ATOMS: atom_id res chain seq x y z
N MET A 1 15.06 11.84 -7.21
CA MET A 1 14.67 13.02 -8.02
C MET A 1 13.21 12.87 -8.39
N ILE A 2 12.40 13.71 -7.78
CA ILE A 2 10.93 13.64 -7.62
C ILE A 2 10.20 13.38 -8.94
N THR A 3 9.17 12.52 -8.90
CA THR A 3 8.20 12.39 -10.00
C THR A 3 6.89 13.11 -9.65
N GLN A 4 6.41 13.95 -10.56
CA GLN A 4 5.12 14.63 -10.45
C GLN A 4 4.05 13.76 -11.15
N ARG A 5 3.05 13.28 -10.42
CA ARG A 5 1.95 12.46 -10.97
C ARG A 5 0.60 13.14 -10.75
N ARG A 6 -0.30 13.04 -11.74
CA ARG A 6 -1.73 13.41 -11.60
C ARG A 6 -2.47 12.34 -10.77
N SER A 7 -3.54 12.77 -10.08
CA SER A 7 -4.20 12.19 -8.90
C SER A 7 -4.92 10.83 -9.03
N ASN A 8 -4.45 9.89 -9.85
CA ASN A 8 -5.07 8.55 -9.96
C ASN A 8 -4.65 7.57 -8.84
N GLY A 9 -3.91 8.02 -7.83
CA GLY A 9 -3.28 7.17 -6.80
C GLY A 9 -3.84 7.32 -5.37
N GLY A 10 -5.04 7.90 -5.20
CA GLY A 10 -5.64 8.11 -3.87
C GLY A 10 -5.17 9.38 -3.14
N ALA A 11 -4.41 10.25 -3.81
CA ALA A 11 -4.08 11.57 -3.30
C ALA A 11 -5.32 12.49 -3.24
N ASP A 12 -5.24 13.56 -2.43
CA ASP A 12 -6.27 14.60 -2.39
C ASP A 12 -6.54 15.14 -3.81
N PRO A 13 -7.78 15.08 -4.33
CA PRO A 13 -8.10 15.57 -5.67
C PRO A 13 -7.87 17.08 -5.84
N LYS A 14 -7.72 17.84 -4.74
CA LYS A 14 -7.44 19.27 -4.73
C LYS A 14 -5.95 19.61 -4.60
N CYS A 15 -5.05 18.64 -4.46
CA CYS A 15 -3.63 18.93 -4.32
C CYS A 15 -3.07 19.60 -5.59
N THR A 16 -2.29 20.66 -5.43
CA THR A 16 -1.59 21.30 -6.56
C THR A 16 -0.41 20.45 -7.04
N PHE A 17 0.26 19.78 -6.10
CA PHE A 17 1.44 18.97 -6.34
C PHE A 17 1.36 17.65 -5.56
N LEU A 18 1.82 16.58 -6.19
CA LEU A 18 2.10 15.29 -5.55
C LEU A 18 3.59 14.99 -5.78
N VAL A 19 4.28 14.68 -4.69
CA VAL A 19 5.72 14.40 -4.67
C VAL A 19 5.91 12.96 -4.27
N GLU A 20 6.56 12.17 -5.12
CA GLU A 20 6.89 10.76 -4.84
C GLU A 20 8.43 10.59 -4.79
N ALA A 21 8.91 9.90 -3.76
CA ALA A 21 10.31 9.51 -3.66
C ALA A 21 10.64 8.40 -4.67
N LYS A 22 11.86 8.45 -5.24
CA LYS A 22 12.36 7.31 -6.02
C LYS A 22 12.73 6.16 -5.06
N PRO A 23 12.65 4.89 -5.49
CA PRO A 23 13.13 3.77 -4.68
C PRO A 23 14.55 4.01 -4.14
N GLY A 24 14.74 3.75 -2.84
CA GLY A 24 15.99 4.03 -2.12
C GLY A 24 16.08 5.43 -1.51
N TYR A 25 15.02 6.23 -1.60
CA TYR A 25 14.90 7.55 -0.97
C TYR A 25 13.64 7.61 -0.12
N TYR A 26 13.68 8.39 0.96
CA TYR A 26 12.52 8.74 1.76
C TYR A 26 12.62 10.20 2.19
N PHE A 27 11.51 10.76 2.67
CA PHE A 27 11.45 12.10 3.20
C PHE A 27 11.55 12.06 4.72
N THR A 28 12.22 13.05 5.31
CA THR A 28 12.19 13.36 6.73
C THR A 28 11.49 14.70 6.92
N ASP A 29 11.08 15.01 8.15
CA ASP A 29 10.48 16.30 8.50
C ASP A 29 11.52 17.39 8.85
N GLU A 30 12.81 17.06 8.73
CA GLU A 30 13.91 17.94 9.12
C GLU A 30 14.00 19.18 8.23
N VAL A 31 14.10 20.33 8.89
CA VAL A 31 14.36 21.63 8.26
C VAL A 31 15.76 22.12 8.61
N ASN A 32 16.35 23.00 7.79
CA ASN A 32 17.71 23.54 7.97
C ASN A 32 18.86 22.52 7.84
N ARG A 33 18.68 21.56 6.94
CA ARG A 33 19.72 20.60 6.54
C ARG A 33 20.71 21.22 5.53
N PRO A 34 21.96 20.75 5.47
CA PRO A 34 22.97 21.31 4.54
C PRO A 34 22.67 21.01 3.07
N ALA A 35 21.79 20.06 2.77
CA ALA A 35 21.37 19.73 1.42
C ALA A 35 19.90 19.29 1.37
N ILE A 36 19.28 19.39 0.20
CA ILE A 36 17.91 18.91 -0.06
C ILE A 36 17.87 17.37 -0.11
N VAL A 37 18.97 16.74 -0.52
CA VAL A 37 19.12 15.29 -0.59
C VAL A 37 20.44 14.92 0.05
N GLU A 38 20.37 14.08 1.07
CA GLU A 38 21.53 13.59 1.81
C GLU A 38 21.59 12.08 1.76
N LYS A 39 22.80 11.52 1.85
CA LYS A 39 22.95 10.10 2.13
C LYS A 39 22.62 9.88 3.60
N VAL A 40 21.91 8.80 3.87
CA VAL A 40 21.63 8.38 5.24
C VAL A 40 22.95 7.96 5.89
N ASP A 41 23.28 8.56 7.03
CA ASP A 41 24.41 8.13 7.84
C ASP A 41 24.11 6.74 8.43
N PRO A 42 24.91 5.69 8.14
CA PRO A 42 24.68 4.35 8.66
C PRO A 42 24.59 4.29 10.20
N GLU A 43 25.34 5.13 10.91
CA GLU A 43 25.33 5.18 12.38
C GLU A 43 24.02 5.76 12.95
N SER A 44 23.27 6.48 12.12
CA SER A 44 22.00 7.09 12.49
C SER A 44 20.79 6.18 12.27
N ILE A 45 20.98 4.99 11.69
CA ILE A 45 19.88 4.03 11.47
C ILE A 45 19.31 3.56 12.80
N GLY A 46 17.98 3.51 12.89
CA GLY A 46 17.23 3.19 14.10
C GLY A 46 16.92 4.40 14.97
N THR A 47 17.47 5.57 14.65
CA THR A 47 16.97 6.85 15.17
C THR A 47 15.67 7.24 14.48
N HIS A 48 15.01 8.30 14.99
CA HIS A 48 13.77 8.82 14.41
C HIS A 48 13.95 9.08 12.91
N ASP A 49 12.97 8.63 12.13
CA ASP A 49 12.88 8.74 10.67
C ASP A 49 14.04 8.13 9.86
N ARG A 50 14.86 7.26 10.43
CA ARG A 50 16.00 6.65 9.72
C ARG A 50 15.97 5.13 9.79
N TYR A 51 15.58 4.52 8.68
CA TYR A 51 15.31 3.08 8.60
C TYR A 51 15.99 2.44 7.38
N HIS A 52 16.29 1.15 7.50
CA HIS A 52 16.72 0.33 6.36
C HIS A 52 15.57 0.06 5.37
N GLY A 53 14.36 -0.15 5.89
CA GLY A 53 13.16 -0.37 5.09
C GLY A 53 12.21 0.80 5.26
N VAL A 54 11.70 1.31 4.14
CA VAL A 54 10.71 2.40 4.10
C VAL A 54 9.57 2.02 3.17
N HIS A 55 8.42 2.65 3.37
CA HIS A 55 7.20 2.41 2.61
C HIS A 55 6.58 3.73 2.14
N GLY A 56 5.44 3.65 1.46
CA GLY A 56 4.69 4.83 0.98
C GLY A 56 4.99 5.20 -0.48
N TYR A 57 5.76 4.39 -1.19
CA TYR A 57 5.88 4.49 -2.64
C TYR A 57 4.55 4.16 -3.34
N GLY A 58 4.43 4.55 -4.61
CA GLY A 58 3.26 4.22 -5.42
C GLY A 58 3.01 2.70 -5.53
N PRO A 59 1.75 2.26 -5.69
CA PRO A 59 1.41 0.84 -5.77
C PRO A 59 1.89 0.16 -7.06
N THR A 60 2.43 0.92 -8.02
CA THR A 60 2.96 0.40 -9.30
C THR A 60 4.46 0.12 -9.26
N GLN A 61 5.12 0.23 -8.10
CA GLN A 61 6.55 -0.10 -8.00
C GLN A 61 6.77 -1.60 -8.24
N ALA A 62 7.85 -1.93 -8.94
CA ALA A 62 8.20 -3.33 -9.20
C ALA A 62 8.49 -4.06 -7.88
N ASN A 63 8.01 -5.29 -7.74
CA ASN A 63 8.18 -6.12 -6.54
C ASN A 63 7.63 -5.49 -5.25
N TYR A 64 6.63 -4.60 -5.36
CA TYR A 64 6.01 -3.93 -4.21
C TYR A 64 4.60 -4.48 -3.99
N PHE A 65 4.52 -5.52 -3.18
CA PHE A 65 3.30 -6.27 -2.94
C PHE A 65 3.01 -6.41 -1.46
N THR A 66 1.76 -6.72 -1.16
CA THR A 66 1.33 -7.23 0.15
C THR A 66 0.74 -8.63 -0.05
N THR A 67 0.53 -9.35 1.04
CA THR A 67 -0.01 -10.71 1.02
C THR A 67 -1.23 -10.80 1.92
N ALA A 68 -2.32 -11.38 1.40
CA ALA A 68 -3.48 -11.76 2.18
C ALA A 68 -3.57 -13.30 2.28
N ILE A 69 -3.80 -13.82 3.47
CA ILE A 69 -3.97 -15.25 3.73
C ILE A 69 -5.33 -15.46 4.40
N PHE A 70 -6.14 -16.35 3.84
CA PHE A 70 -7.47 -16.67 4.35
C PHE A 70 -7.50 -18.13 4.80
N ALA A 71 -8.08 -18.38 5.98
CA ALA A 71 -8.25 -19.73 6.52
C ALA A 71 -9.53 -19.79 7.36
N GLY A 72 -10.35 -20.82 7.12
CA GLY A 72 -11.60 -20.99 7.86
C GLY A 72 -12.55 -21.99 7.23
N LEU A 73 -13.68 -22.24 7.89
CA LEU A 73 -14.66 -23.25 7.48
C LEU A 73 -15.23 -22.98 6.07
N GLN A 74 -15.34 -21.73 5.67
CA GLN A 74 -15.88 -21.32 4.36
C GLN A 74 -14.81 -21.11 3.29
N ILE A 75 -13.52 -21.29 3.63
CA ILE A 75 -12.39 -21.02 2.73
C ILE A 75 -11.87 -22.32 2.10
N LYS A 76 -11.61 -22.32 0.79
CA LYS A 76 -10.97 -23.41 0.05
C LYS A 76 -9.55 -23.65 0.58
N SER A 77 -9.25 -24.88 0.97
CA SER A 77 -7.89 -25.25 1.40
C SER A 77 -6.95 -25.35 0.21
N GLY A 78 -5.72 -24.82 0.34
CA GLY A 78 -4.70 -24.91 -0.70
C GLY A 78 -4.97 -24.08 -1.97
N ALA A 79 -6.02 -23.24 -1.97
CA ALA A 79 -6.28 -22.34 -3.08
C ALA A 79 -5.24 -21.19 -3.12
N THR A 80 -4.87 -20.77 -4.31
CA THR A 80 -4.04 -19.58 -4.54
C THR A 80 -4.73 -18.69 -5.56
N VAL A 81 -4.80 -17.40 -5.25
CA VAL A 81 -5.28 -16.36 -6.16
C VAL A 81 -4.06 -15.59 -6.62
N GLU A 82 -3.79 -15.60 -7.93
CA GLU A 82 -2.59 -14.99 -8.51
C GLU A 82 -2.54 -13.47 -8.27
N HIS A 83 -3.69 -12.79 -8.40
CA HIS A 83 -3.81 -11.35 -8.22
C HIS A 83 -5.12 -10.97 -7.52
N ALA A 84 -5.01 -10.06 -6.54
CA ALA A 84 -6.12 -9.36 -5.92
C ALA A 84 -5.69 -7.91 -5.62
N ARG A 85 -6.65 -7.02 -5.39
CA ARG A 85 -6.37 -5.64 -4.98
C ARG A 85 -6.62 -5.51 -3.48
N LEU A 86 -5.84 -4.69 -2.78
CA LEU A 86 -6.03 -4.45 -1.35
C LEU A 86 -7.47 -4.02 -1.00
N VAL A 87 -8.11 -3.25 -1.88
CA VAL A 87 -9.51 -2.79 -1.70
C VAL A 87 -10.54 -3.93 -1.76
N ASP A 88 -10.18 -5.11 -2.25
CA ASP A 88 -11.05 -6.29 -2.35
C ASP A 88 -11.21 -6.98 -0.98
N GLU A 89 -10.35 -6.69 0.01
CA GLU A 89 -10.43 -7.27 1.36
C GLU A 89 -11.73 -6.92 2.08
N GLY A 90 -12.15 -5.65 2.04
CA GLY A 90 -13.38 -5.18 2.71
C GLY A 90 -14.63 -5.95 2.26
N PRO A 91 -14.95 -5.99 0.95
CA PRO A 91 -16.04 -6.80 0.42
C PRO A 91 -15.92 -8.30 0.73
N THR A 92 -14.70 -8.84 0.73
CA THR A 92 -14.43 -10.24 1.10
C THR A 92 -14.80 -10.51 2.57
N PHE A 93 -14.40 -9.63 3.49
CA PHE A 93 -14.76 -9.73 4.90
C PHE A 93 -16.26 -9.55 5.12
N ALA A 94 -16.91 -8.62 4.42
CA ALA A 94 -18.36 -8.45 4.50
C ALA A 94 -19.09 -9.74 4.12
N LYS A 95 -18.67 -10.41 3.03
CA LYS A 95 -19.21 -11.70 2.62
C LYS A 95 -19.01 -12.80 3.67
N LEU A 96 -17.81 -12.90 4.25
CA LEU A 96 -17.52 -13.85 5.34
C LEU A 96 -18.40 -13.64 6.57
N LEU A 97 -18.77 -12.39 6.86
CA LEU A 97 -19.59 -12.00 8.00
C LEU A 97 -21.10 -12.02 7.69
N GLY A 98 -21.52 -12.31 6.45
CA GLY A 98 -22.92 -12.18 6.03
C GLY A 98 -23.44 -10.74 6.01
N LEU A 99 -22.54 -9.77 5.84
CA LEU A 99 -22.84 -8.34 5.78
C LEU A 99 -22.78 -7.81 4.34
N HIS A 100 -23.34 -6.63 4.12
CA HIS A 100 -23.27 -5.91 2.86
C HIS A 100 -22.96 -4.43 3.10
N TYR A 101 -22.22 -3.81 2.19
CA TYR A 101 -22.05 -2.37 2.21
C TYR A 101 -23.33 -1.69 1.72
N PRO A 102 -23.73 -0.55 2.32
CA PRO A 102 -24.90 0.20 1.87
C PRO A 102 -24.65 0.95 0.56
N THR A 103 -23.39 0.99 0.09
CA THR A 103 -22.94 1.67 -1.12
C THR A 103 -21.90 0.82 -1.84
N SER A 104 -21.70 1.08 -3.13
CA SER A 104 -20.65 0.44 -3.90
C SER A 104 -19.26 0.71 -3.31
N THR A 105 -18.42 -0.32 -3.26
CA THR A 105 -16.99 -0.22 -2.91
C THR A 105 -16.12 -0.13 -4.14
N ALA A 106 -14.89 0.36 -3.99
CA ALA A 106 -13.88 0.30 -5.06
C ALA A 106 -13.41 -1.15 -5.36
N GLY A 107 -13.45 -1.99 -4.32
CA GLY A 107 -13.16 -3.41 -4.40
C GLY A 107 -14.37 -4.29 -4.74
N GLN A 108 -14.10 -5.57 -4.96
CA GLN A 108 -15.09 -6.64 -5.07
C GLN A 108 -14.68 -7.82 -4.18
N ALA A 109 -15.60 -8.71 -3.81
CA ALA A 109 -15.23 -9.88 -3.02
C ALA A 109 -14.32 -10.82 -3.84
N ILE A 110 -13.31 -11.41 -3.20
CA ILE A 110 -12.40 -12.38 -3.84
C ILE A 110 -13.11 -13.73 -3.88
N ASP A 111 -14.09 -13.91 -4.77
CA ASP A 111 -14.96 -15.09 -4.76
C ASP A 111 -14.21 -16.43 -4.91
N ALA A 112 -13.04 -16.41 -5.55
CA ALA A 112 -12.21 -17.58 -5.76
C ALA A 112 -11.74 -18.29 -4.47
N ILE A 113 -11.73 -17.62 -3.30
CA ILE A 113 -11.30 -18.24 -2.03
C ILE A 113 -12.41 -19.03 -1.35
N PHE A 114 -13.68 -18.81 -1.71
CA PHE A 114 -14.81 -19.41 -1.01
C PHE A 114 -15.09 -20.82 -1.52
N LYS A 115 -15.47 -21.72 -0.60
CA LYS A 115 -16.03 -23.04 -0.95
C LYS A 115 -17.32 -22.85 -1.76
N ASP A 116 -17.60 -23.84 -2.61
CA ASP A 116 -18.84 -23.91 -3.39
C ASP A 116 -20.04 -24.19 -2.48
#